data_AF-A0A857D3T5-F1
#
_entry.id   AF-A0A857D3T5-F1
#
_cell.length_a   1.000
_cell.length_b   1.000
_cell.length_c   1.000
_cell.angle_alpha   90.00
_cell.angle_beta   90.00
_cell.angle_gamma   90.00
#
_symmetry.space_group_name_H-M   'P 1'
#
loop_
_entity.id
_entity.type
_entity.pdbx_description
1 polymer ?
#
loop_
_entity_poly.entity_id
_entity_poly.type
_entity_poly.pdbx_seq_one_letter_code
_entity_poly.pdbx_strand_id
1 'polypeptide(L)'
;MTTVEKAKIHQNQYQKRCELLRQEFASRPVVKEIWEEEVEPTLLKLFMIHWCALSAGLTEPIPVYLKRAGDGCQDLGLQEMADFFYEHEGEEDGHENWAIEDVENLVAVWNKEESNFPLDAQELLANKMSTAVKRYHQLHEQVIEGDYPWAELAIDVEIELISTTYGPTLIKKWVASMGQHSLPNISFLHKHVVADVEHTETNFEIVDKLVSEHPDYTDILVETAANALNSYADFLEDAMTYAKEVYARMSNLTV
;
A
#
# COMPACT_ATOMS: atom_id res chain seq x y z
N MET A 1 -18.07 10.23 -19.52
CA MET A 1 -18.32 11.19 -18.43
C MET A 1 -17.85 12.59 -18.82
N THR A 2 -18.62 13.62 -18.51
CA THR A 2 -18.28 15.04 -18.70
C THR A 2 -17.30 15.52 -17.62
N THR A 3 -16.60 16.63 -17.85
CA THR A 3 -15.70 17.25 -16.85
C THR A 3 -16.43 17.64 -15.56
N VAL A 4 -17.72 17.99 -15.65
CA VAL A 4 -18.54 18.37 -14.50
C VAL A 4 -18.91 17.14 -13.65
N GLU A 5 -19.20 16.01 -14.29
CA GLU A 5 -19.49 14.75 -13.60
C GLU A 5 -18.25 14.20 -12.88
N LYS A 6 -17.08 14.22 -13.54
CA LYS A 6 -15.78 13.91 -12.90
C LYS A 6 -15.55 14.79 -11.67
N ALA A 7 -15.72 16.10 -11.80
CA ALA A 7 -15.53 17.02 -10.67
C ALA A 7 -16.48 16.76 -9.49
N LYS A 8 -17.65 16.20 -9.73
CA LYS A 8 -18.61 15.85 -8.67
C LYS A 8 -18.16 14.61 -7.88
N ILE A 9 -17.68 13.58 -8.57
CA ILE A 9 -17.15 12.35 -7.96
C ILE A 9 -16.01 12.68 -6.99
N HIS A 10 -15.03 13.49 -7.42
CA HIS A 10 -13.92 13.91 -6.57
C HIS A 10 -14.32 14.87 -5.43
N GLN A 11 -15.59 15.29 -5.35
CA GLN A 11 -16.10 16.25 -4.34
C GLN A 11 -17.27 15.69 -3.52
N ASN A 12 -17.49 14.37 -3.54
CA ASN A 12 -18.50 13.75 -2.71
C ASN A 12 -18.15 13.84 -1.20
N GLN A 13 -19.07 13.43 -0.33
CA GLN A 13 -18.89 13.59 1.12
C GLN A 13 -17.76 12.72 1.67
N TYR A 14 -17.53 11.54 1.09
CA TYR A 14 -16.39 10.70 1.45
C TYR A 14 -15.07 11.41 1.12
N GLN A 15 -14.88 11.82 -0.13
CA GLN A 15 -13.63 12.47 -0.59
C GLN A 15 -13.31 13.73 0.22
N LYS A 16 -14.32 14.58 0.47
CA LYS A 16 -14.15 15.80 1.28
C LYS A 16 -13.71 15.52 2.72
N ARG A 17 -14.17 14.43 3.31
CA ARG A 17 -13.85 14.06 4.70
C ARG A 17 -12.50 13.37 4.78
N CYS A 18 -12.18 12.50 3.82
CA CYS A 18 -10.89 11.82 3.74
C CYS A 18 -9.73 12.78 3.41
N GLU A 19 -10.00 13.95 2.82
CA GLU A 19 -8.97 14.98 2.59
C GLU A 19 -8.18 15.33 3.85
N LEU A 20 -8.83 15.50 5.01
CA LEU A 20 -8.13 15.76 6.27
C LEU A 20 -7.30 14.56 6.73
N LEU A 21 -7.81 13.34 6.55
CA LEU A 21 -7.10 12.10 6.89
C LEU A 21 -5.85 11.92 6.03
N ARG A 22 -5.94 12.23 4.74
CA ARG A 22 -4.80 12.20 3.80
C ARG A 22 -3.75 13.25 4.15
N GLN A 23 -4.17 14.44 4.61
CA GLN A 23 -3.26 15.46 5.14
C GLN A 23 -2.58 15.01 6.43
N GLU A 24 -3.31 14.34 7.32
CA GLU A 24 -2.76 13.75 8.55
C GLU A 24 -1.73 12.65 8.22
N PHE A 25 -2.04 11.75 7.28
CA PHE A 25 -1.11 10.76 6.75
C PHE A 25 0.17 11.42 6.20
N ALA A 26 0.02 12.42 5.32
CA ALA A 26 1.14 13.18 4.76
C ALA A 26 2.00 13.87 5.85
N SER A 27 1.38 14.20 6.99
CA SER A 27 2.07 14.84 8.11
C SER A 27 2.87 13.87 8.99
N ARG A 28 2.67 12.54 8.86
CA ARG A 28 3.36 11.52 9.67
C ARG A 28 4.88 11.64 9.46
N PRO A 29 5.69 11.57 10.54
CA PRO A 29 7.15 11.73 10.43
C PRO A 29 7.79 10.79 9.41
N VAL A 30 7.42 9.51 9.40
CA VAL A 30 7.97 8.54 8.45
C VAL A 30 7.63 8.86 6.99
N VAL A 31 6.44 9.38 6.73
CA VAL A 31 6.02 9.78 5.37
C VAL A 31 6.86 10.97 4.91
N LYS A 32 7.06 11.97 5.76
CA LYS A 32 7.93 13.10 5.45
C LYS A 32 9.38 12.67 5.22
N GLU A 33 9.90 11.78 6.05
CA GLU A 33 11.26 11.27 5.90
C GLU A 33 11.46 10.57 4.54
N ILE A 34 10.54 9.69 4.15
CA ILE A 34 10.65 8.95 2.88
C ILE A 34 10.50 9.88 1.67
N TRP A 35 9.56 10.84 1.69
CA TRP A 35 9.19 11.60 0.49
C TRP A 35 9.70 13.03 0.43
N GLU A 36 9.79 13.74 1.56
CA GLU A 36 10.17 15.17 1.60
C GLU A 36 11.66 15.38 1.91
N GLU A 37 12.27 14.50 2.69
CA GLU A 37 13.67 14.65 3.13
C GLU A 37 14.66 13.99 2.16
N GLU A 38 15.92 14.40 2.21
CA GLU A 38 17.00 13.70 1.49
C GLU A 38 17.39 12.45 2.28
N VAL A 39 17.12 11.27 1.71
CA VAL A 39 17.46 9.98 2.31
C VAL A 39 18.78 9.51 1.72
N GLU A 40 19.73 9.15 2.59
CA GLU A 40 21.02 8.62 2.15
C GLU A 40 20.81 7.35 1.28
N PRO A 41 21.52 7.19 0.15
CA PRO A 41 21.27 6.09 -0.78
C PRO A 41 21.27 4.69 -0.17
N THR A 42 22.22 4.38 0.71
CA THR A 42 22.32 3.09 1.39
C THR A 42 21.10 2.84 2.28
N LEU A 43 20.66 3.84 3.05
CA LEU A 43 19.43 3.77 3.84
C LEU A 43 18.19 3.60 2.96
N LEU A 44 18.10 4.31 1.82
CA LEU A 44 17.00 4.13 0.86
C LEU A 44 16.95 2.71 0.30
N LYS A 45 18.11 2.11 0.00
CA LYS A 45 18.20 0.71 -0.46
C LYS A 45 17.71 -0.27 0.60
N LEU A 46 18.14 -0.10 1.84
CA LEU A 46 17.67 -0.91 2.97
C LEU A 46 16.17 -0.75 3.20
N PHE A 47 15.66 0.50 3.11
CA PHE A 47 14.23 0.76 3.18
C PHE A 47 13.49 0.00 2.10
N MET A 48 13.92 0.05 0.83
CA MET A 48 13.25 -0.69 -0.25
C MET A 48 13.30 -2.20 -0.05
N ILE A 49 14.41 -2.76 0.46
CA ILE A 49 14.52 -4.19 0.78
C ILE A 49 13.48 -4.60 1.84
N HIS A 50 13.42 -3.86 2.95
CA HIS A 50 12.46 -4.16 4.01
C HIS A 50 11.02 -3.89 3.58
N TRP A 51 10.78 -2.79 2.87
CA TRP A 51 9.47 -2.44 2.34
C TRP A 51 8.95 -3.55 1.40
N CYS A 52 9.74 -4.02 0.43
CA CYS A 52 9.32 -5.13 -0.44
C CYS A 52 9.08 -6.43 0.36
N ALA A 53 9.92 -6.74 1.36
CA ALA A 53 9.72 -7.93 2.18
C ALA A 53 8.41 -7.88 2.96
N LEU A 54 8.09 -6.73 3.56
CA LEU A 54 6.82 -6.54 4.28
C LEU A 54 5.63 -6.45 3.32
N SER A 55 5.77 -5.85 2.13
CA SER A 55 4.74 -5.82 1.10
C SER A 55 4.31 -7.21 0.66
N ALA A 56 5.24 -8.16 0.54
CA ALA A 56 4.91 -9.57 0.26
C ALA A 56 4.08 -10.24 1.37
N GLY A 57 4.10 -9.70 2.59
CA GLY A 57 3.19 -10.13 3.67
C GLY A 57 1.84 -9.44 3.56
N LEU A 58 1.87 -8.14 3.28
CA LEU A 58 0.70 -7.27 3.16
C LEU A 58 -0.25 -7.70 2.03
N THR A 59 0.29 -8.10 0.87
CA THR A 59 -0.51 -8.36 -0.33
C THR A 59 -0.94 -9.83 -0.51
N GLU A 60 -0.23 -10.80 0.07
CA GLU A 60 -0.51 -12.24 -0.12
C GLU A 60 -2.00 -12.63 0.07
N PRO A 61 -2.73 -12.15 1.10
CA PRO A 61 -4.12 -12.56 1.30
C PRO A 61 -5.16 -11.63 0.64
N ILE A 62 -4.75 -10.56 -0.04
CA ILE A 62 -5.68 -9.55 -0.58
C ILE A 62 -6.75 -10.17 -1.48
N PRO A 63 -6.44 -11.06 -2.45
CA PRO A 63 -7.48 -11.71 -3.26
C PRO A 63 -8.54 -12.44 -2.40
N VAL A 64 -8.12 -13.10 -1.32
CA VAL A 64 -9.03 -13.79 -0.41
C VAL A 64 -9.91 -12.80 0.36
N TYR A 65 -9.37 -11.65 0.75
CA TYR A 65 -10.12 -10.59 1.42
C TYR A 65 -11.17 -9.98 0.51
N LEU A 66 -10.79 -9.60 -0.71
CA LEU A 66 -11.70 -9.08 -1.73
C LEU A 66 -12.82 -10.07 -2.03
N LYS A 67 -12.49 -11.34 -2.25
CA LYS A 67 -13.51 -12.38 -2.45
C LYS A 67 -14.51 -12.44 -1.30
N ARG A 68 -14.03 -12.42 -0.05
CA ARG A 68 -14.91 -12.51 1.14
C ARG A 68 -15.75 -11.25 1.33
N ALA A 69 -15.20 -10.06 1.04
CA ALA A 69 -15.96 -8.82 1.02
C ALA A 69 -17.06 -8.86 -0.05
N GLY A 70 -16.75 -9.44 -1.22
CA GLY A 70 -17.71 -9.71 -2.29
C GLY A 70 -18.84 -10.65 -1.86
N ASP A 71 -18.49 -11.79 -1.25
CA ASP A 71 -19.46 -12.74 -0.70
C ASP A 71 -20.39 -12.05 0.32
N GLY A 72 -19.82 -11.25 1.23
CA GLY A 72 -20.58 -10.48 2.23
C GLY A 72 -21.49 -9.41 1.63
N CYS A 73 -21.02 -8.68 0.61
CA CYS A 73 -21.83 -7.71 -0.12
C CYS A 73 -23.00 -8.37 -0.86
N GLN A 74 -22.76 -9.54 -1.44
CA GLN A 74 -23.79 -10.32 -2.12
C GLN A 74 -24.90 -10.76 -1.15
N ASP A 75 -24.53 -11.23 0.05
CA ASP A 75 -25.50 -11.63 1.09
C ASP A 75 -26.36 -10.44 1.59
N LEU A 76 -25.80 -9.23 1.56
CA LEU A 76 -26.52 -7.98 1.85
C LEU A 76 -27.37 -7.46 0.68
N GLY A 77 -27.32 -8.12 -0.48
CA GLY A 77 -28.03 -7.70 -1.69
C GLY A 77 -27.37 -6.51 -2.43
N LEU A 78 -26.12 -6.19 -2.10
CA LEU A 78 -25.30 -5.16 -2.76
C LEU A 78 -24.56 -5.76 -3.95
N GLN A 79 -25.30 -6.21 -4.97
CA GLN A 79 -24.74 -7.01 -6.08
C GLN A 79 -23.59 -6.30 -6.81
N GLU A 80 -23.71 -5.01 -7.06
CA GLU A 80 -22.66 -4.27 -7.78
C GLU A 80 -21.38 -4.12 -6.98
N MET A 81 -21.47 -4.00 -5.65
CA MET A 81 -20.29 -4.04 -4.78
C MET A 81 -19.65 -5.43 -4.78
N ALA A 82 -20.47 -6.48 -4.81
CA ALA A 82 -19.96 -7.84 -4.90
C ALA A 82 -19.21 -8.07 -6.22
N ASP A 83 -19.80 -7.66 -7.35
CA ASP A 83 -19.19 -7.78 -8.67
C ASP A 83 -17.87 -7.00 -8.75
N PHE A 84 -17.82 -5.79 -8.18
CA PHE A 84 -16.59 -4.99 -8.06
C PHE A 84 -15.48 -5.77 -7.33
N PHE A 85 -15.76 -6.33 -6.15
CA PHE A 85 -14.73 -7.06 -5.40
C PHE A 85 -14.28 -8.35 -6.08
N TYR A 86 -15.17 -9.06 -6.79
CA TYR A 86 -14.78 -10.25 -7.55
C TYR A 86 -13.91 -9.92 -8.77
N GLU A 87 -14.10 -8.75 -9.38
CA GLU A 87 -13.23 -8.27 -10.45
C GLU A 87 -11.84 -7.93 -9.89
N HIS A 88 -11.77 -7.15 -8.81
CA HIS A 88 -10.51 -6.80 -8.16
C HIS A 88 -9.77 -8.01 -7.56
N GLU A 89 -10.47 -9.03 -7.05
CA GLU A 89 -9.85 -10.30 -6.64
C GLU A 89 -8.98 -10.87 -7.76
N GLY A 90 -9.50 -10.88 -8.99
CA GLY A 90 -8.80 -11.44 -10.15
C GLY A 90 -7.62 -10.59 -10.61
N GLU A 91 -7.64 -9.29 -10.34
CA GLU A 91 -6.57 -8.35 -10.67
C GLU A 91 -5.40 -8.48 -9.68
N GLU A 92 -5.70 -8.66 -8.39
CA GLU A 92 -4.69 -8.75 -7.32
C GLU A 92 -4.00 -10.12 -7.20
N ASP A 93 -4.50 -11.15 -7.88
CA ASP A 93 -3.93 -12.50 -7.82
C ASP A 93 -2.46 -12.53 -8.28
N GLY A 94 -1.58 -12.87 -7.35
CA GLY A 94 -0.15 -13.01 -7.60
C GLY A 94 0.66 -11.71 -7.49
N HIS A 95 0.08 -10.59 -7.08
CA HIS A 95 0.80 -9.33 -6.86
C HIS A 95 1.92 -9.44 -5.81
N GLU A 96 1.76 -10.31 -4.80
CA GLU A 96 2.80 -10.62 -3.82
C GLU A 96 4.08 -11.18 -4.45
N ASN A 97 3.98 -11.87 -5.59
CA ASN A 97 5.14 -12.43 -6.27
C ASN A 97 6.10 -11.33 -6.77
N TRP A 98 5.58 -10.16 -7.15
CA TRP A 98 6.47 -9.05 -7.54
C TRP A 98 7.26 -8.52 -6.36
N ALA A 99 6.65 -8.47 -5.17
CA ALA A 99 7.35 -8.06 -3.95
C ALA A 99 8.41 -9.10 -3.54
N ILE A 100 8.10 -10.39 -3.64
CA ILE A 100 9.04 -11.49 -3.39
C ILE A 100 10.24 -11.41 -4.33
N GLU A 101 10.00 -11.30 -5.64
CA GLU A 101 11.04 -11.17 -6.66
C GLU A 101 11.93 -9.95 -6.43
N ASP A 102 11.34 -8.81 -6.05
CA ASP A 102 12.09 -7.59 -5.75
C ASP A 102 13.00 -7.77 -4.51
N VAL A 103 12.56 -8.45 -3.46
CA VAL A 103 13.42 -8.76 -2.29
C VAL A 103 14.64 -9.55 -2.73
N GLU A 104 14.45 -10.61 -3.52
CA GLU A 104 15.55 -11.45 -4.00
C GLU A 104 16.54 -10.64 -4.85
N ASN A 105 16.02 -9.82 -5.77
CA ASN A 105 16.83 -8.97 -6.64
C ASN A 105 17.61 -7.90 -5.85
N LEU A 106 16.94 -7.19 -4.94
CA LEU A 106 17.54 -6.13 -4.14
C LEU A 106 18.59 -6.68 -3.17
N VAL A 107 18.33 -7.82 -2.52
CA VAL A 107 19.31 -8.48 -1.65
C VAL A 107 20.51 -9.01 -2.45
N ALA A 108 20.31 -9.54 -3.65
CA ALA A 108 21.41 -9.97 -4.51
C ALA A 108 22.32 -8.79 -4.90
N VAL A 109 21.73 -7.64 -5.25
CA VAL A 109 22.48 -6.40 -5.55
C VAL A 109 23.20 -5.91 -4.29
N TRP A 110 22.50 -5.85 -3.15
CA TRP A 110 23.07 -5.46 -1.87
C TRP A 110 24.29 -6.31 -1.50
N ASN A 111 24.17 -7.63 -1.52
CA ASN A 111 25.24 -8.56 -1.12
C ASN A 111 26.48 -8.48 -2.03
N LYS A 112 26.31 -8.03 -3.28
CA LYS A 112 27.42 -7.79 -4.20
C LYS A 112 28.18 -6.51 -3.86
N GLU A 113 27.48 -5.47 -3.41
CA GLU A 113 28.05 -4.16 -3.10
C GLU A 113 28.59 -4.11 -1.66
N GLU A 114 27.83 -4.65 -0.72
CA GLU A 114 28.08 -4.65 0.73
C GLU A 114 28.47 -6.04 1.23
N SER A 115 29.46 -6.66 0.58
CA SER A 115 29.87 -8.05 0.86
C SER A 115 30.30 -8.35 2.31
N ASN A 116 30.65 -7.32 3.10
CA ASN A 116 31.00 -7.46 4.52
C ASN A 116 29.77 -7.47 5.44
N PHE A 117 28.58 -7.17 4.91
CA PHE A 117 27.32 -7.13 5.65
C PHE A 117 26.20 -7.77 4.80
N PRO A 118 26.25 -9.08 4.56
CA PRO A 118 25.25 -9.75 3.74
C PRO A 118 23.90 -9.80 4.44
N LEU A 119 22.83 -9.68 3.66
CA LEU A 119 21.45 -9.94 4.04
C LEU A 119 20.99 -11.28 3.46
N ASP A 120 20.00 -11.90 4.10
CA ASP A 120 19.36 -13.12 3.65
C ASP A 120 17.91 -12.84 3.24
N ALA A 121 17.62 -13.00 1.94
CA ALA A 121 16.28 -12.78 1.39
C ALA A 121 15.24 -13.73 1.99
N GLN A 122 15.62 -14.99 2.25
CA GLN A 122 14.72 -15.99 2.83
C GLN A 122 14.41 -15.66 4.29
N GLU A 123 15.39 -15.14 5.04
CA GLU A 123 15.14 -14.67 6.41
C GLU A 123 14.20 -13.45 6.42
N LEU A 124 14.39 -12.50 5.50
CA LEU A 124 13.51 -11.33 5.38
C LEU A 124 12.07 -11.74 5.04
N LEU A 125 11.88 -12.63 4.05
CA LEU A 125 10.57 -13.13 3.65
C LEU A 125 9.92 -14.00 4.73
N ALA A 126 10.69 -14.79 5.48
CA ALA A 126 10.17 -15.54 6.62
C ALA A 126 9.67 -14.62 7.75
N ASN A 127 10.16 -13.38 7.82
CA ASN A 127 9.78 -12.37 8.81
C ASN A 127 8.91 -11.25 8.23
N LYS A 128 8.25 -11.48 7.08
CA LYS A 128 7.39 -10.47 6.42
C LYS A 128 6.18 -9.99 7.24
N MET A 129 5.80 -10.75 8.27
CA MET A 129 4.66 -10.41 9.14
C MET A 129 5.11 -9.56 10.33
N SER A 130 5.44 -8.30 10.06
CA SER A 130 5.75 -7.29 11.09
C SER A 130 4.53 -7.00 11.99
N THR A 131 4.71 -6.14 12.99
CA THR A 131 3.59 -5.76 13.87
C THR A 131 2.53 -4.97 13.10
N ALA A 132 2.96 -4.03 12.25
CA ALA A 132 2.06 -3.25 11.41
C ALA A 132 1.37 -4.11 10.35
N VAL A 133 2.08 -5.03 9.68
CA VAL A 133 1.47 -5.96 8.73
C VAL A 133 0.38 -6.78 9.43
N LYS A 134 0.64 -7.37 10.60
CA LYS A 134 -0.40 -8.10 11.34
C LYS A 134 -1.63 -7.24 11.68
N ARG A 135 -1.45 -5.96 12.01
CA ARG A 135 -2.56 -5.04 12.27
C ARG A 135 -3.36 -4.72 11.02
N TYR A 136 -2.68 -4.54 9.88
CA TYR A 136 -3.33 -4.35 8.59
C TYR A 136 -4.24 -5.53 8.25
N HIS A 137 -3.77 -6.77 8.43
CA HIS A 137 -4.62 -7.94 8.23
C HIS A 137 -5.79 -8.01 9.22
N GLN A 138 -5.58 -7.59 10.47
CA GLN A 138 -6.66 -7.51 11.44
C GLN A 138 -7.74 -6.49 11.04
N LEU A 139 -7.36 -5.39 10.39
CA LEU A 139 -8.31 -4.42 9.86
C LEU A 139 -9.20 -5.06 8.79
N HIS A 140 -8.61 -5.72 7.80
CA HIS A 140 -9.32 -6.49 6.77
C HIS A 140 -10.31 -7.48 7.38
N GLU A 141 -9.82 -8.34 8.29
CA GLU A 141 -10.67 -9.33 8.95
C GLU A 141 -11.83 -8.70 9.73
N GLN A 142 -11.60 -7.59 10.44
CA GLN A 142 -12.65 -6.89 11.19
C GLN A 142 -13.73 -6.29 10.28
N VAL A 143 -13.35 -5.77 9.12
CA VAL A 143 -14.29 -5.20 8.15
C VAL A 143 -15.12 -6.31 7.52
N ILE A 144 -14.46 -7.38 7.07
CA ILE A 144 -15.09 -8.51 6.37
C ILE A 144 -15.99 -9.33 7.29
N GLU A 145 -15.56 -9.61 8.52
CA GLU A 145 -16.37 -10.36 9.50
C GLU A 145 -17.42 -9.48 10.19
N GLY A 146 -17.33 -8.16 10.04
CA GLY A 146 -18.23 -7.19 10.63
C GLY A 146 -19.56 -7.04 9.89
N ASP A 147 -20.35 -6.07 10.34
CA ASP A 147 -21.67 -5.77 9.75
C ASP A 147 -21.57 -5.00 8.41
N TYR A 148 -20.36 -4.59 8.02
CA TYR A 148 -20.10 -3.63 6.93
C TYR A 148 -19.03 -4.12 5.95
N PRO A 149 -19.17 -5.29 5.31
CA PRO A 149 -18.16 -5.84 4.38
C PRO A 149 -17.90 -4.92 3.17
N TRP A 150 -18.87 -4.08 2.79
CA TRP A 150 -18.70 -3.06 1.75
C TRP A 150 -17.70 -1.97 2.13
N ALA A 151 -17.34 -1.83 3.41
CA ALA A 151 -16.37 -0.85 3.86
C ALA A 151 -14.93 -1.20 3.44
N GLU A 152 -14.70 -2.42 2.96
CA GLU A 152 -13.44 -2.87 2.37
C GLU A 152 -13.02 -1.96 1.20
N LEU A 153 -13.99 -1.41 0.46
CA LEU A 153 -13.77 -0.42 -0.60
C LEU A 153 -12.96 0.78 -0.11
N ALA A 154 -13.16 1.23 1.14
CA ALA A 154 -12.40 2.35 1.69
C ALA A 154 -10.92 2.00 1.93
N ILE A 155 -10.60 0.73 2.16
CA ILE A 155 -9.22 0.27 2.27
C ILE A 155 -8.57 0.33 0.89
N ASP A 156 -9.17 -0.31 -0.11
CA ASP A 156 -8.66 -0.32 -1.50
C ASP A 156 -8.42 1.10 -2.03
N VAL A 157 -9.43 1.96 -1.89
CA VAL A 157 -9.36 3.37 -2.35
C VAL A 157 -8.16 4.10 -1.77
N GLU A 158 -7.94 4.01 -0.45
CA GLU A 158 -6.88 4.80 0.18
C GLU A 158 -5.49 4.20 -0.02
N ILE A 159 -5.37 2.87 -0.10
CA ILE A 159 -4.08 2.19 -0.34
C ILE A 159 -3.62 2.41 -1.78
N GLU A 160 -4.48 2.25 -2.78
CA GLU A 160 -4.15 2.53 -4.18
C GLU A 160 -3.86 4.02 -4.42
N LEU A 161 -4.60 4.91 -3.74
CA LEU A 161 -4.33 6.34 -3.82
C LEU A 161 -2.94 6.68 -3.28
N ILE A 162 -2.43 5.94 -2.28
CA ILE A 162 -1.05 6.10 -1.82
C ILE A 162 -0.08 5.72 -2.94
N SER A 163 -0.26 4.58 -3.60
CA SER A 163 0.59 4.16 -4.72
C SER A 163 0.66 5.21 -5.82
N THR A 164 -0.49 5.72 -6.28
CA THR A 164 -0.55 6.71 -7.37
C THR A 164 -0.04 8.09 -6.96
N THR A 165 -0.24 8.49 -5.69
CA THR A 165 0.21 9.80 -5.19
C THR A 165 1.70 9.84 -4.87
N TYR A 166 2.21 8.81 -4.20
CA TYR A 166 3.54 8.80 -3.62
C TYR A 166 4.55 7.97 -4.42
N GLY A 167 4.09 6.94 -5.12
CA GLY A 167 4.94 6.03 -5.88
C GLY A 167 5.80 6.70 -6.96
N PRO A 168 5.27 7.61 -7.81
CA PRO A 168 6.08 8.30 -8.81
C PRO A 168 7.27 9.08 -8.23
N THR A 169 7.06 9.70 -7.06
CA THR A 169 8.13 10.45 -6.36
C THR A 169 9.18 9.51 -5.78
N LEU A 170 8.77 8.37 -5.21
CA LEU A 170 9.70 7.36 -4.69
C LEU A 170 10.51 6.72 -5.82
N ILE A 171 9.89 6.40 -6.95
CA ILE A 171 10.57 5.92 -8.16
C ILE A 171 11.61 6.94 -8.64
N LYS A 172 11.25 8.23 -8.67
CA LYS A 172 12.18 9.29 -9.06
C LYS A 172 13.38 9.39 -8.12
N LYS A 173 13.16 9.30 -6.80
CA LYS A 173 14.23 9.25 -5.80
C LYS A 173 15.13 8.04 -5.99
N TRP A 174 14.53 6.86 -6.18
CA TRP A 174 15.25 5.63 -6.47
C TRP A 174 16.16 5.75 -7.69
N VAL A 175 15.63 6.24 -8.82
CA VAL A 175 16.40 6.44 -10.05
C VAL A 175 17.52 7.46 -9.85
N ALA A 176 17.29 8.52 -9.08
CA ALA A 176 18.33 9.52 -8.78
C ALA A 176 19.48 8.93 -7.97
N SER A 177 19.19 8.03 -7.01
CA SER A 177 20.20 7.42 -6.13
C SER A 177 20.88 6.19 -6.73
N MET A 178 20.13 5.34 -7.44
CA MET A 178 20.57 4.02 -7.92
C MET A 178 20.79 3.97 -9.44
N GLY A 179 20.31 4.97 -10.18
CA GLY A 179 20.36 5.02 -11.63
C GLY A 179 19.22 4.25 -12.32
N GLN A 180 18.85 4.65 -13.53
CA GLN A 180 17.72 4.10 -14.31
C GLN A 180 17.77 2.57 -14.47
N HIS A 181 18.96 1.99 -14.56
CA HIS A 181 19.17 0.55 -14.76
C HIS A 181 18.70 -0.31 -13.57
N SER A 182 18.43 0.31 -12.41
CA SER A 182 17.97 -0.37 -11.19
C SER A 182 16.45 -0.51 -11.09
N LEU A 183 15.66 0.10 -11.99
CA LEU A 183 14.20 0.01 -11.98
C LEU A 183 13.64 -1.42 -12.00
N PRO A 184 14.23 -2.38 -12.74
CA PRO A 184 13.75 -3.76 -12.71
C PRO A 184 13.78 -4.42 -11.33
N ASN A 185 14.53 -3.87 -10.36
CA ASN A 185 14.62 -4.40 -8.99
C ASN A 185 13.51 -3.88 -8.06
N ILE A 186 12.65 -2.97 -8.53
CA ILE A 186 11.51 -2.41 -7.78
C ILE A 186 10.22 -2.54 -8.58
N SER A 187 10.05 -3.71 -9.21
CA SER A 187 8.94 -4.03 -10.10
C SER A 187 7.58 -3.98 -9.41
N PHE A 188 7.49 -4.33 -8.13
CA PHE A 188 6.27 -4.25 -7.33
C PHE A 188 5.74 -2.81 -7.29
N LEU A 189 6.58 -1.85 -6.88
CA LEU A 189 6.20 -0.43 -6.87
C LEU A 189 5.88 0.10 -8.27
N HIS A 190 6.72 -0.23 -9.25
CA HIS A 190 6.56 0.28 -10.60
C HIS A 190 5.28 -0.22 -11.29
N LYS A 191 4.91 -1.49 -11.08
CA LYS A 191 3.70 -2.07 -11.65
C LYS A 191 2.44 -1.54 -10.95
N HIS A 192 2.42 -1.42 -9.63
CA HIS A 192 1.28 -0.83 -8.89
C HIS A 192 1.04 0.63 -9.31
N VAL A 193 2.11 1.44 -9.46
CA VAL A 193 1.96 2.81 -9.96
C VAL A 193 1.29 2.87 -11.35
N VAL A 194 1.41 1.82 -12.17
CA VAL A 194 0.76 1.77 -13.48
C VAL A 194 -0.65 1.21 -13.40
N ALA A 195 -0.86 0.11 -12.66
CA ALA A 195 -2.16 -0.54 -12.50
C ALA A 195 -3.16 0.38 -11.78
N ASP A 196 -2.74 0.96 -10.65
CA ASP A 196 -3.61 1.67 -9.71
C ASP A 196 -4.13 3.01 -10.29
N VAL A 197 -3.57 3.51 -11.40
CA VAL A 197 -4.11 4.72 -12.06
C VAL A 197 -5.52 4.47 -12.59
N GLU A 198 -5.76 3.30 -13.18
CA GLU A 198 -7.08 2.94 -13.71
C GLU A 198 -8.01 2.56 -12.56
N HIS A 199 -7.53 1.79 -11.58
CA HIS A 199 -8.31 1.40 -10.41
C HIS A 199 -8.77 2.61 -9.57
N THR A 200 -7.90 3.61 -9.34
CA THR A 200 -8.25 4.79 -8.54
C THR A 200 -9.48 5.55 -9.09
N GLU A 201 -9.60 5.67 -10.42
CA GLU A 201 -10.77 6.34 -11.03
C GLU A 201 -12.04 5.48 -10.86
N THR A 202 -11.94 4.16 -11.13
CA THR A 202 -13.04 3.22 -10.92
C THR A 202 -13.50 3.23 -9.45
N ASN A 203 -12.56 3.20 -8.52
CA ASN A 203 -12.79 3.25 -7.08
C ASN A 203 -13.55 4.51 -6.66
N PHE A 204 -13.20 5.67 -7.23
CA PHE A 204 -13.95 6.89 -6.95
C PHE A 204 -15.37 6.88 -7.53
N GLU A 205 -15.58 6.29 -8.70
CA GLU A 205 -16.91 6.10 -9.29
C GLU A 205 -17.79 5.19 -8.41
N ILE A 206 -17.25 4.06 -7.94
CA ILE A 206 -17.94 3.11 -7.06
C ILE A 206 -18.25 3.74 -5.70
N VAL A 207 -17.31 4.46 -5.09
CA VAL A 207 -17.56 5.20 -3.85
C VAL A 207 -18.65 6.26 -4.04
N ASP A 208 -18.62 7.07 -5.11
CA ASP A 208 -19.64 8.10 -5.36
C ASP A 208 -21.03 7.50 -5.49
N LYS A 209 -21.13 6.36 -6.17
CA LYS A 209 -22.38 5.62 -6.29
C LYS A 209 -22.85 5.09 -4.94
N LEU A 210 -21.99 4.38 -4.22
CA LEU A 210 -22.33 3.79 -2.92
C LEU A 210 -22.82 4.86 -1.93
N VAL A 211 -22.13 6.00 -1.81
CA VAL A 211 -22.55 7.09 -0.89
C VAL A 211 -23.76 7.88 -1.39
N SER A 212 -24.04 7.85 -2.70
CA SER A 212 -25.26 8.47 -3.25
C SER A 212 -26.49 7.61 -2.98
N GLU A 213 -26.35 6.29 -3.06
CA GLU A 213 -27.43 5.31 -2.82
C GLU A 213 -27.63 5.05 -1.32
N HIS A 214 -26.55 5.03 -0.56
CA HIS A 214 -26.50 4.76 0.87
C HIS A 214 -25.72 5.86 1.62
N PRO A 215 -26.26 7.09 1.77
CA PRO A 215 -25.54 8.18 2.42
C PRO A 215 -25.12 7.89 3.87
N ASP A 216 -25.87 7.04 4.57
CA ASP A 216 -25.59 6.57 5.93
C ASP A 216 -24.32 5.70 6.04
N TYR A 217 -23.82 5.15 4.93
CA TYR A 217 -22.59 4.36 4.91
C TYR A 217 -21.33 5.23 5.01
N THR A 218 -21.45 6.52 4.71
CA THR A 218 -20.30 7.44 4.63
C THR A 218 -19.47 7.49 5.92
N ASP A 219 -20.10 7.41 7.10
CA ASP A 219 -19.38 7.48 8.37
C ASP A 219 -18.43 6.29 8.56
N ILE A 220 -18.90 5.09 8.28
CA ILE A 220 -18.11 3.85 8.38
C ILE A 220 -17.02 3.81 7.31
N LEU A 221 -17.31 4.25 6.08
CA LEU A 221 -16.27 4.36 5.03
C LEU A 221 -15.14 5.28 5.48
N VAL A 222 -15.46 6.46 6.04
CA VAL A 222 -14.44 7.42 6.49
C VAL A 222 -13.65 6.90 7.69
N GLU A 223 -14.30 6.20 8.62
CA GLU A 223 -13.61 5.55 9.74
C GLU A 223 -12.65 4.46 9.25
N THR A 224 -13.09 3.63 8.31
CA THR A 224 -12.30 2.56 7.72
C THR A 224 -11.10 3.12 6.93
N ALA A 225 -11.32 4.20 6.16
CA ALA A 225 -10.26 4.94 5.47
C ALA A 225 -9.19 5.47 6.45
N ALA A 226 -9.61 6.04 7.59
CA ALA A 226 -8.68 6.50 8.62
C ALA A 226 -7.82 5.34 9.16
N ASN A 227 -8.43 4.19 9.39
CA ASN A 227 -7.72 3.00 9.87
C ASN A 227 -6.77 2.43 8.82
N ALA A 228 -7.14 2.45 7.54
CA ALA A 228 -6.28 2.03 6.43
C ALA A 228 -5.03 2.92 6.33
N LEU A 229 -5.22 4.24 6.30
CA LEU A 229 -4.12 5.22 6.25
C LEU A 229 -3.18 5.09 7.45
N ASN A 230 -3.73 4.94 8.66
CA ASN A 230 -2.92 4.72 9.86
C ASN A 230 -2.14 3.40 9.80
N SER A 231 -2.77 2.32 9.36
CA SER A 231 -2.13 1.01 9.23
C SER A 231 -0.98 1.04 8.21
N TYR A 232 -1.18 1.72 7.08
CA TYR A 232 -0.12 1.88 6.09
C TYR A 232 1.03 2.76 6.59
N ALA A 233 0.73 3.84 7.33
CA ALA A 233 1.76 4.66 7.96
C ALA A 233 2.61 3.86 8.97
N ASP A 234 1.99 3.02 9.80
CA ASP A 234 2.68 2.12 10.73
C ASP A 234 3.53 1.08 9.97
N PHE A 235 3.05 0.59 8.81
CA PHE A 235 3.81 -0.31 7.94
C PHE A 235 5.08 0.35 7.37
N LEU A 236 4.98 1.60 6.91
CA LEU A 236 6.14 2.39 6.50
C LEU A 236 7.14 2.60 7.65
N GLU A 237 6.63 2.80 8.87
CA GLU A 237 7.44 2.96 10.07
C GLU A 237 8.20 1.69 10.44
N ASP A 238 7.58 0.51 10.37
CA ASP A 238 8.24 -0.78 10.56
C ASP A 238 9.38 -0.96 9.52
N ALA A 239 9.10 -0.72 8.24
CA ALA A 239 10.08 -0.86 7.16
C ALA A 239 11.30 0.08 7.35
N MET A 240 11.04 1.36 7.67
CA MET A 240 12.09 2.34 7.92
C MET A 240 12.88 2.03 9.20
N THR A 241 12.21 1.55 10.25
CA THR A 241 12.87 1.16 11.50
C THR A 241 13.84 0.01 11.27
N TYR A 242 13.42 -1.05 10.59
CA TYR A 242 14.30 -2.18 10.26
C TYR A 242 15.49 -1.76 9.40
N ALA A 243 15.25 -0.88 8.41
CA ALA A 243 16.33 -0.32 7.60
C ALA A 243 17.36 0.46 8.44
N LYS A 244 16.90 1.32 9.36
CA LYS A 244 17.78 2.09 10.26
C LYS A 244 18.57 1.19 11.21
N GLU A 245 17.98 0.10 11.71
CA GLU A 245 18.67 -0.86 12.57
C GLU A 245 19.82 -1.58 11.83
N VAL A 246 19.61 -1.92 10.55
CA VAL A 246 20.68 -2.46 9.69
C VAL A 246 21.74 -1.39 9.44
N TYR A 247 21.32 -0.20 9.01
CA TYR A 247 22.23 0.91 8.67
C TYR A 247 23.12 1.32 9.85
N ALA A 248 22.57 1.40 11.06
CA ALA A 248 23.32 1.72 12.28
C ALA A 248 24.36 0.63 12.63
N ARG A 249 24.03 -0.65 12.45
CA ARG A 249 24.97 -1.76 12.67
C ARG A 249 26.15 -1.70 11.70
N MET A 250 25.90 -1.39 10.43
CA MET A 250 26.95 -1.22 9.43
C MET A 250 27.86 -0.03 9.75
N SER A 251 27.27 1.11 10.12
CA SER A 251 28.02 2.33 10.45
C SER A 251 28.95 2.14 11.66
N ASN A 252 28.58 1.27 12.59
CA ASN A 252 29.40 0.94 13.75
C ASN A 252 30.53 -0.07 13.46
N LEU A 253 30.47 -0.78 12.33
CA LEU A 253 31.52 -1.71 11.89
C LEU A 253 32.60 -1.02 11.04
N THR A 254 32.36 0.22 10.61
CA THR A 254 33.28 1.02 9.79
C THR A 254 34.16 1.98 10.61
N VAL A 255 34.08 1.93 11.95
CA VAL A 255 34.91 2.70 12.91
C VAL A 255 36.06 1.86 13.45
#